data_AF-A0A3Q3C584-F1
#
_entry.id   AF-A0A3Q3C584-F1
#
_cell.length_a   1.000
_cell.length_b   1.000
_cell.length_c   1.000
_cell.angle_alpha   90.00
_cell.angle_beta   90.00
_cell.angle_gamma   90.00
#
_symmetry.space_group_name_H-M   'P 1'
#
loop_
_entity.id
_entity.type
_entity.pdbx_description
1 polymer ?
#
loop_
_entity_poly.entity_id
_entity_poly.type
_entity_poly.pdbx_seq_one_letter_code
_entity_poly.pdbx_strand_id
1 'polypeptide(L)'
;MAGLPRRIVKETQRLMAEPVPGITATPDEGNARYFHVFIAGPQDSPFEGGTFKLELFLPEEYPMAAPKVRFMTKIYHPNVDKLGRICLDILKDKWSPALQIRTVLLSIQALLSAPNPDDPLANDVAEQWKKNESQAIETGEEKIYFFLLDHSGWALLNCISAVTGFSVRSAMTDGNKQQLRF
;
A
#
# COMPACT_ATOMS: atom_id res chain seq x y z
N MET A 1 11.16 -14.41 -29.97
CA MET A 1 10.59 -13.55 -28.91
C MET A 1 11.43 -12.29 -28.84
N ALA A 2 10.84 -11.10 -28.96
CA ALA A 2 11.57 -9.86 -28.76
C ALA A 2 12.07 -9.81 -27.31
N GLY A 3 13.36 -9.52 -27.11
CA GLY A 3 13.95 -9.41 -25.78
C GLY A 3 13.35 -8.24 -24.98
N LEU A 4 13.45 -8.29 -23.66
CA LEU A 4 13.07 -7.16 -22.80
C LEU A 4 13.91 -5.92 -23.15
N PRO A 5 13.28 -4.72 -23.23
CA PRO A 5 14.01 -3.47 -23.37
C PRO A 5 15.09 -3.33 -22.29
N ARG A 6 16.29 -2.85 -22.68
CA ARG A 6 17.43 -2.67 -21.77
C ARG A 6 17.10 -1.83 -20.54
N ARG A 7 16.15 -0.90 -20.67
CA ARG A 7 15.67 -0.07 -19.57
C ARG A 7 15.01 -0.91 -18.47
N ILE A 8 14.08 -1.80 -18.82
CA ILE A 8 13.37 -2.66 -17.87
C ILE A 8 14.38 -3.52 -17.11
N VAL A 9 15.32 -4.16 -17.84
CA VAL A 9 16.38 -4.96 -17.22
C VAL A 9 17.20 -4.16 -16.21
N LYS A 10 17.61 -2.94 -16.57
CA LYS A 10 18.38 -2.07 -15.66
C LYS A 10 17.58 -1.61 -14.44
N GLU A 11 16.31 -1.25 -14.61
CA GLU A 11 15.46 -0.85 -13.50
C GLU A 11 15.20 -2.01 -12.53
N THR A 12 14.92 -3.21 -13.05
CA THR A 12 14.78 -4.43 -12.23
C THR A 12 16.06 -4.74 -11.46
N GLN A 13 17.22 -4.72 -12.12
CA GLN A 13 18.51 -4.96 -11.47
C GLN A 13 18.78 -3.94 -10.35
N ARG A 14 18.46 -2.66 -10.58
CA ARG A 14 18.61 -1.61 -9.56
C ARG A 14 17.66 -1.80 -8.39
N LEU A 15 16.41 -2.16 -8.63
CA LEU A 15 15.44 -2.45 -7.55
C LEU A 15 15.91 -3.61 -6.67
N MET A 16 16.54 -4.63 -7.26
CA MET A 16 17.07 -5.78 -6.52
C MET A 16 18.37 -5.46 -5.78
N ALA A 17 19.26 -4.67 -6.39
CA ALA A 17 20.54 -4.30 -5.79
C ALA A 17 20.40 -3.23 -4.70
N GLU A 18 19.44 -2.30 -4.86
CA GLU A 18 19.20 -1.17 -3.97
C GLU A 18 17.72 -1.14 -3.53
N PRO A 19 17.31 -2.09 -2.66
CA PRO A 19 15.93 -2.15 -2.19
C PRO A 19 15.54 -0.86 -1.49
N VAL A 20 14.28 -0.46 -1.67
CA VAL A 20 13.73 0.74 -1.02
C VAL A 20 13.21 0.34 0.37
N PRO A 21 13.53 1.08 1.44
CA PRO A 21 13.00 0.78 2.77
C PRO A 21 11.48 0.68 2.77
N GLY A 22 10.96 -0.43 3.28
CA GLY A 22 9.52 -0.69 3.31
C GLY A 22 8.88 -1.00 1.96
N ILE A 23 9.64 -1.18 0.88
CA ILE A 23 9.09 -1.55 -0.43
C ILE A 23 9.87 -2.73 -1.01
N THR A 24 9.16 -3.79 -1.34
CA THR A 24 9.69 -4.94 -2.08
C THR A 24 8.99 -5.02 -3.43
N ALA A 25 9.75 -5.15 -4.52
CA ALA A 25 9.21 -5.32 -5.86
C ALA A 25 9.97 -6.42 -6.58
N THR A 26 9.29 -7.54 -6.87
CA THR A 26 9.89 -8.71 -7.52
C THR A 26 9.22 -8.98 -8.86
N PRO A 27 9.98 -9.15 -9.96
CA PRO A 27 9.39 -9.52 -11.24
C PRO A 27 8.74 -10.90 -11.15
N ASP A 28 7.66 -11.10 -11.89
CA ASP A 28 7.00 -12.39 -12.03
C ASP A 28 7.84 -13.37 -12.87
N GLU A 29 7.84 -14.65 -12.49
CA GLU A 29 8.62 -15.70 -13.15
C GLU A 29 8.18 -15.95 -14.60
N GLY A 30 6.88 -15.81 -14.89
CA GLY A 30 6.30 -16.02 -16.21
C GLY A 30 6.26 -14.75 -17.06
N ASN A 31 6.37 -13.57 -16.45
CA ASN A 31 6.30 -12.29 -17.14
C ASN A 31 7.16 -11.20 -16.48
N ALA A 32 8.34 -10.97 -17.02
CA ALA A 32 9.27 -9.94 -16.53
C ALA A 32 8.80 -8.47 -16.67
N ARG A 33 7.63 -8.22 -17.29
CA ARG A 33 6.94 -6.91 -17.27
C ARG A 33 5.95 -6.78 -16.13
N TYR A 34 5.62 -7.87 -15.45
CA TYR A 34 4.72 -7.91 -14.31
C TYR A 34 5.53 -8.04 -13.02
N PHE A 35 5.13 -7.31 -11.98
CA PHE A 35 5.83 -7.24 -10.70
C PHE A 35 4.84 -7.46 -9.56
N HIS A 36 5.23 -8.33 -8.63
CA HIS A 36 4.60 -8.46 -7.33
C HIS A 36 5.24 -7.45 -6.39
N VAL A 37 4.43 -6.56 -5.82
CA VAL A 37 4.91 -5.45 -4.99
C VAL A 37 4.30 -5.55 -3.60
N PHE A 38 5.12 -5.29 -2.59
CA PHE A 38 4.70 -5.14 -1.20
C PHE A 38 5.18 -3.78 -0.70
N ILE A 39 4.26 -2.97 -0.18
CA ILE A 39 4.55 -1.68 0.45
C ILE A 39 4.15 -1.77 1.92
N ALA A 40 5.11 -1.52 2.81
CA ALA A 40 4.87 -1.31 4.23
C ALA A 40 4.18 0.04 4.42
N GLY A 41 3.16 0.05 5.27
CA GLY A 41 2.49 1.26 5.68
C GLY A 41 3.46 2.24 6.32
N PRO A 42 3.42 3.52 5.95
CA PRO A 42 4.32 4.53 6.51
C PRO A 42 4.15 4.68 8.02
N GLN A 43 5.23 5.05 8.70
CA GLN A 43 5.19 5.48 10.10
C GLN A 43 4.35 6.75 10.25
N ASP A 44 3.74 6.92 11.42
CA ASP A 44 2.89 8.06 11.78
C ASP A 44 1.72 8.25 10.80
N SER A 45 1.26 7.16 10.18
CA SER A 45 0.11 7.13 9.29
C SER A 45 -0.92 6.12 9.77
N PRO A 46 -2.19 6.22 9.33
CA PRO A 46 -3.22 5.22 9.64
C PRO A 46 -2.87 3.82 9.15
N PHE A 47 -1.85 3.74 8.28
CA PHE A 47 -1.41 2.53 7.62
C PHE A 47 -0.25 1.83 8.33
N GLU A 48 0.32 2.43 9.37
CA GLU A 48 1.48 1.91 10.09
C GLU A 48 1.27 0.46 10.57
N GLY A 49 2.31 -0.37 10.44
CA GLY A 49 2.25 -1.81 10.76
C GLY A 49 1.57 -2.66 9.67
N GLY A 50 0.85 -2.05 8.73
CA GLY A 50 0.26 -2.71 7.58
C GLY A 50 1.29 -3.11 6.51
N THR A 51 1.00 -4.18 5.77
CA THR A 51 1.72 -4.54 4.54
C THR A 51 0.71 -4.72 3.40
N PHE A 52 0.84 -3.90 2.36
CA PHE A 52 -0.09 -3.84 1.26
C PHE A 52 0.51 -4.50 0.02
N LYS A 53 -0.20 -5.47 -0.54
CA LYS A 53 0.15 -6.11 -1.80
C LYS A 53 -0.38 -5.27 -2.95
N LEU A 54 0.48 -5.00 -3.92
CA LEU A 54 0.15 -4.34 -5.18
C LEU A 54 0.63 -5.22 -6.34
N GLU A 55 0.00 -5.04 -7.49
CA GLU A 55 0.56 -5.48 -8.77
C GLU A 55 1.00 -4.28 -9.57
N LEU A 56 2.10 -4.43 -10.31
CA LEU A 56 2.62 -3.43 -11.24
C LEU A 56 2.90 -4.09 -12.58
N PHE A 57 2.43 -3.47 -13.65
CA PHE A 57 2.64 -3.95 -15.02
C PHE A 57 3.23 -2.87 -15.92
N LEU A 58 4.29 -3.23 -16.65
CA LEU A 58 4.96 -2.39 -17.63
C LEU A 58 4.38 -2.64 -19.03
N PRO A 59 3.53 -1.74 -19.58
CA PRO A 59 2.96 -1.91 -20.90
C PRO A 59 4.04 -1.92 -22.00
N GLU A 60 3.67 -2.33 -23.21
CA GLU A 60 4.61 -2.48 -24.33
C GLU A 60 5.34 -1.16 -24.62
N GLU A 61 4.61 -0.06 -24.52
CA GLU A 61 5.06 1.31 -24.75
C GLU A 61 5.90 1.89 -23.60
N TYR A 62 6.09 1.17 -22.48
CA TYR A 62 6.94 1.63 -21.39
C TYR A 62 8.38 1.88 -21.88
N PRO A 63 8.98 3.07 -21.65
CA PRO A 63 8.58 4.09 -20.67
C PRO A 63 7.80 5.29 -21.23
N MET A 64 7.34 5.24 -22.49
CA MET A 64 6.51 6.30 -23.06
C MET A 64 5.10 6.30 -22.47
N ALA A 65 4.59 5.13 -22.09
CA ALA A 65 3.40 5.00 -21.24
C ALA A 65 3.79 4.69 -19.79
N ALA A 66 2.96 5.16 -18.85
CA ALA A 66 3.10 4.90 -17.42
C ALA A 66 2.92 3.40 -17.08
N PRO A 67 3.53 2.92 -16.00
CA PRO A 67 3.21 1.60 -15.46
C PRO A 67 1.76 1.57 -14.99
N LYS A 68 1.09 0.42 -15.14
CA LYS A 68 -0.22 0.18 -14.54
C LYS A 68 -0.02 -0.39 -13.14
N VAL A 69 -0.58 0.25 -12.13
CA VAL A 69 -0.44 -0.17 -10.73
C VAL A 69 -1.81 -0.23 -10.06
N ARG A 70 -2.07 -1.28 -9.28
CA ARG A 70 -3.24 -1.36 -8.41
C ARG A 70 -2.95 -2.09 -7.10
N PHE A 71 -3.70 -1.74 -6.06
CA PHE A 71 -3.74 -2.50 -4.82
C PHE A 71 -4.48 -3.82 -5.00
N MET A 72 -3.89 -4.89 -4.48
CA MET A 72 -4.51 -6.21 -4.35
C MET A 72 -5.06 -6.39 -2.93
N THR A 73 -4.40 -5.80 -1.93
CA THR A 73 -4.94 -5.69 -0.58
C THR A 73 -5.99 -4.60 -0.53
N LYS A 74 -7.16 -4.88 0.06
CA LYS A 74 -8.19 -3.86 0.30
C LYS A 74 -7.65 -2.81 1.26
N ILE A 75 -7.88 -1.54 0.94
CA ILE A 75 -7.41 -0.39 1.71
C ILE A 75 -8.52 0.64 1.82
N TYR A 76 -8.60 1.31 2.97
CA TYR A 76 -9.49 2.45 3.16
C TYR A 76 -8.70 3.73 2.97
N HIS A 77 -8.82 4.33 1.79
CA HIS A 77 -8.03 5.51 1.40
C HIS A 77 -8.82 6.34 0.37
N PRO A 78 -8.85 7.69 0.46
CA PRO A 78 -9.67 8.52 -0.43
C PRO A 78 -9.26 8.44 -1.90
N ASN A 79 -7.95 8.30 -2.17
CA ASN A 79 -7.41 8.18 -3.53
C ASN A 79 -7.31 6.74 -4.05
N VAL A 80 -7.86 5.75 -3.33
CA VAL A 80 -7.88 4.34 -3.78
C VAL A 80 -9.32 3.83 -3.76
N ASP A 81 -9.76 3.23 -4.86
CA ASP A 81 -11.12 2.71 -4.94
C ASP A 81 -11.26 1.26 -4.45
N LYS A 82 -12.50 0.74 -4.47
CA LYS A 82 -12.81 -0.63 -4.03
C LYS A 82 -12.17 -1.74 -4.87
N LEU A 83 -11.68 -1.41 -6.08
CA LEU A 83 -10.97 -2.32 -6.98
C LEU A 83 -9.45 -2.16 -6.88
N GLY A 84 -8.96 -1.29 -5.97
CA GLY A 84 -7.55 -1.00 -5.76
C GLY A 84 -6.94 -0.05 -6.79
N ARG A 85 -7.74 0.60 -7.63
CA ARG A 85 -7.26 1.61 -8.59
C ARG A 85 -6.83 2.85 -7.82
N ILE A 86 -5.72 3.46 -8.24
CA ILE A 86 -5.06 4.58 -7.57
C ILE A 86 -5.27 5.85 -8.41
N CYS A 87 -5.66 6.97 -7.79
CA CYS A 87 -5.53 8.28 -8.43
C CYS A 87 -4.22 8.90 -7.96
N LEU A 88 -3.27 8.92 -8.88
CA LEU A 88 -1.98 9.56 -8.71
C LEU A 88 -1.61 10.16 -10.07
N ASP A 89 -1.34 11.46 -10.10
CA ASP A 89 -1.12 12.24 -11.32
C ASP A 89 0.06 11.72 -12.18
N ILE A 90 1.13 11.24 -11.54
CA ILE A 90 2.29 10.64 -12.24
C ILE A 90 1.96 9.31 -12.93
N LEU A 91 0.81 8.69 -12.65
CA LEU A 91 0.31 7.51 -13.38
C LEU A 91 -0.59 7.89 -14.56
N LYS A 92 -0.85 9.19 -14.75
CA LYS A 92 -1.74 9.73 -15.79
C LYS A 92 -1.05 10.86 -16.57
N ASP A 93 -1.46 12.10 -16.32
CA ASP A 93 -1.11 13.30 -17.07
C ASP A 93 0.29 13.83 -16.74
N LYS A 94 0.81 13.56 -15.54
CA LYS A 94 2.16 13.95 -15.14
C LYS A 94 3.19 12.84 -15.29
N TRP A 95 2.83 11.74 -15.97
CA TRP A 95 3.81 10.72 -16.33
C TRP A 95 4.90 11.33 -17.21
N SER A 96 6.15 10.99 -16.91
CA SER A 96 7.30 11.33 -17.73
C SER A 96 8.17 10.09 -17.90
N PRO A 97 8.72 9.83 -19.10
CA PRO A 97 9.72 8.78 -19.29
C PRO A 97 10.98 8.97 -18.43
N ALA A 98 11.18 10.11 -17.75
CA ALA A 98 12.25 10.26 -16.76
C ALA A 98 11.96 9.50 -15.44
N LEU A 99 10.69 9.26 -15.12
CA LEU A 99 10.27 8.54 -13.93
C LEU A 99 10.54 7.03 -14.08
N GLN A 100 10.88 6.40 -12.97
CA GLN A 100 11.22 4.97 -12.88
C GLN A 100 10.24 4.24 -11.96
N ILE A 101 10.25 2.91 -12.02
CA ILE A 101 9.43 2.06 -11.14
C ILE A 101 9.63 2.46 -9.67
N ARG A 102 10.89 2.67 -9.26
CA ARG A 102 11.26 3.10 -7.90
C ARG A 102 10.53 4.37 -7.48
N THR A 103 10.53 5.40 -8.33
CA THR A 103 9.91 6.70 -8.05
C THR A 103 8.39 6.57 -7.95
N VAL A 104 7.78 5.74 -8.80
CA VAL A 104 6.35 5.45 -8.74
C VAL A 104 5.98 4.79 -7.41
N LEU A 105 6.70 3.76 -6.99
CA LEU A 105 6.41 3.05 -5.73
C LEU A 105 6.61 3.95 -4.50
N LEU A 106 7.67 4.78 -4.49
CA LEU A 106 7.88 5.79 -3.45
C LEU A 106 6.74 6.82 -3.40
N SER A 107 6.23 7.24 -4.57
CA SER A 107 5.12 8.21 -4.63
C SER A 107 3.81 7.59 -4.12
N ILE A 108 3.59 6.29 -4.36
CA ILE A 108 2.44 5.57 -3.79
C ILE A 108 2.59 5.45 -2.26
N GLN A 109 3.78 5.14 -1.75
CA GLN A 109 4.01 5.11 -0.31
C GLN A 109 3.81 6.50 0.32
N ALA A 110 4.27 7.57 -0.33
CA ALA A 110 4.02 8.95 0.11
C ALA A 110 2.53 9.32 0.09
N LEU A 111 1.77 8.82 -0.89
CA LEU A 111 0.32 9.01 -0.94
C LEU A 111 -0.38 8.39 0.26
N LEU A 112 0.10 7.24 0.75
CA LEU A 112 -0.42 6.62 1.99
C LEU A 112 -0.15 7.50 3.22
N SER A 113 1.01 8.18 3.28
CA SER A 113 1.32 9.12 4.37
C SER A 113 0.47 10.39 4.32
N ALA A 114 0.17 10.87 3.11
CA ALA A 114 -0.55 12.13 2.90
C ALA A 114 -1.72 11.93 1.93
N PRO A 115 -2.86 11.38 2.42
CA PRO A 115 -4.06 11.24 1.62
C PRO A 115 -4.56 12.59 1.10
N ASN A 116 -5.07 12.64 -0.13
CA ASN A 116 -5.60 13.85 -0.74
C ASN A 116 -7.12 13.75 -0.96
N PRO A 117 -7.97 14.19 -0.02
CA PRO A 117 -9.42 14.09 -0.15
C PRO A 117 -10.02 15.10 -1.15
N ASP A 118 -9.23 16.02 -1.72
CA ASP A 118 -9.68 16.99 -2.74
C ASP A 118 -9.68 16.43 -4.16
N ASP A 119 -8.96 15.34 -4.42
CA ASP A 119 -9.00 14.58 -5.67
C ASP A 119 -9.29 13.07 -5.44
N PRO A 120 -10.51 12.73 -4.98
CA PRO A 120 -10.81 11.38 -4.53
C PRO A 120 -11.22 10.44 -5.67
N LEU A 121 -10.94 9.14 -5.47
CA LEU A 121 -11.63 8.06 -6.20
C LEU A 121 -12.76 7.45 -5.37
N ALA A 122 -12.65 7.49 -4.05
CA ALA A 122 -13.65 7.01 -3.12
C ALA A 122 -14.29 8.21 -2.42
N ASN A 123 -15.37 8.73 -3.01
CA ASN A 123 -16.05 9.94 -2.53
C ASN A 123 -16.59 9.77 -1.11
N ASP A 124 -17.13 8.61 -0.78
CA ASP A 124 -17.61 8.25 0.56
C ASP A 124 -16.50 8.33 1.60
N VAL A 125 -15.32 7.81 1.24
CA VAL A 125 -14.12 7.84 2.07
C VAL A 125 -13.60 9.27 2.23
N ALA A 126 -13.54 10.04 1.14
CA ALA A 126 -13.06 11.42 1.15
C ALA A 126 -13.98 12.37 1.94
N GLU A 127 -15.29 12.21 1.83
CA GLU A 127 -16.26 12.96 2.64
C GLU A 127 -16.05 12.70 4.14
N GLN A 128 -15.79 11.45 4.53
CA GLN A 128 -15.50 11.11 5.91
C GLN A 128 -14.17 11.73 6.38
N TRP A 129 -13.12 11.68 5.54
CA TRP A 129 -11.85 12.35 5.81
C TRP A 129 -12.01 13.86 6.02
N LYS A 130 -12.83 14.53 5.19
CA LYS A 130 -13.12 15.97 5.30
C LYS A 130 -13.96 16.31 6.53
N LYS A 131 -14.91 15.44 6.89
CA LYS A 131 -15.84 15.67 8.01
C LYS A 131 -15.19 15.41 9.36
N ASN A 132 -14.43 14.33 9.47
CA ASN A 132 -13.78 13.89 10.72
C ASN A 132 -12.55 13.03 10.40
N GLU A 133 -11.42 13.71 10.20
CA GLU A 133 -10.15 13.08 9.87
C GLU A 133 -9.74 12.05 10.93
N SER A 134 -9.83 12.38 12.22
CA SER A 134 -9.46 11.45 13.31
C SER A 134 -10.23 10.13 13.25
N GLN A 135 -11.53 10.19 12.96
CA GLN A 135 -12.35 8.97 12.81
C GLN A 135 -12.04 8.22 11.52
N ALA A 136 -11.70 8.92 10.43
CA ALA A 136 -11.28 8.28 9.19
C ALA A 136 -9.95 7.52 9.36
N ILE A 137 -9.01 8.12 10.11
CA ILE A 137 -7.75 7.48 10.52
C ILE A 137 -8.02 6.21 11.34
N GLU A 138 -8.85 6.31 12.39
CA GLU A 138 -9.23 5.16 13.22
C GLU A 138 -9.88 4.03 12.40
N THR A 139 -10.79 4.39 11.49
CA THR A 139 -11.43 3.43 10.57
C THR A 139 -10.40 2.76 9.64
N GLY A 140 -9.38 3.51 9.22
CA GLY A 140 -8.27 3.01 8.42
C GLY A 140 -7.45 1.97 9.18
N GLU A 141 -7.03 2.32 10.41
CA GLU A 141 -6.31 1.43 11.32
C GLU A 141 -7.09 0.12 11.54
N GLU A 142 -8.36 0.21 11.94
CA GLU A 142 -9.21 -0.96 12.19
C GLU A 142 -9.31 -1.90 10.98
N LYS A 143 -9.48 -1.31 9.78
CA LYS A 143 -9.62 -2.09 8.54
C LYS A 143 -8.34 -2.81 8.17
N ILE A 144 -7.17 -2.27 8.48
CA ILE A 144 -5.90 -2.97 8.24
C ILE A 144 -5.85 -4.25 9.06
N TYR A 145 -6.16 -4.15 10.36
CA TYR A 145 -6.18 -5.33 11.21
C TYR A 145 -7.24 -6.35 10.78
N PHE A 146 -8.40 -5.88 10.33
CA PHE A 146 -9.44 -6.74 9.76
C PHE A 146 -8.98 -7.48 8.49
N PHE A 147 -8.17 -6.84 7.65
CA PHE A 147 -7.68 -7.48 6.42
C PHE A 147 -6.43 -8.33 6.63
N LEU A 148 -5.66 -8.07 7.70
CA LEU A 148 -4.48 -8.86 8.07
C LEU A 148 -4.83 -10.11 8.89
N LEU A 149 -5.86 -10.03 9.73
CA LEU A 149 -6.39 -11.16 10.47
C LEU A 149 -7.58 -11.71 9.68
N ASP A 150 -7.52 -12.98 9.27
CA ASP A 150 -8.68 -13.65 8.66
C ASP A 150 -9.96 -13.41 9.51
N HIS A 151 -11.15 -13.45 8.90
CA HIS A 151 -12.44 -13.12 9.56
C HIS A 151 -12.58 -13.78 10.94
N SER A 152 -12.08 -15.01 11.06
CA SER A 152 -12.05 -15.79 12.29
C SER A 152 -11.17 -15.17 13.40
N GLY A 153 -9.97 -14.71 13.05
CA GLY A 153 -9.02 -14.08 13.99
C GLY A 153 -9.49 -12.73 14.49
N TRP A 154 -10.09 -11.91 13.63
CA TRP A 154 -10.62 -10.61 14.02
C TRP A 154 -11.87 -10.71 14.91
N ALA A 155 -12.77 -11.66 14.62
CA ALA A 155 -13.92 -11.95 15.47
C ALA A 155 -13.51 -12.43 16.86
N LEU A 156 -12.46 -13.28 16.95
CA LEU A 156 -11.89 -13.73 18.23
C LEU A 156 -11.33 -12.58 19.06
N LEU A 157 -10.58 -11.66 18.45
CA LEU A 157 -10.01 -10.50 19.15
C LEU A 157 -11.08 -9.54 19.69
N ASN A 158 -12.12 -9.25 18.91
CA ASN A 158 -13.24 -8.45 19.39
C ASN A 158 -14.04 -9.15 20.50
N CYS A 159 -14.21 -10.47 20.40
CA CYS A 159 -14.85 -11.25 21.46
C CYS A 159 -14.04 -11.19 22.77
N ILE A 160 -12.71 -11.34 22.69
CA ILE A 160 -11.82 -11.22 23.85
C ILE A 160 -11.90 -9.81 24.44
N SER A 161 -11.88 -8.78 23.59
CA SER A 161 -11.98 -7.38 24.02
C SER A 161 -13.28 -7.09 24.76
N ALA A 162 -14.42 -7.54 24.23
CA ALA A 162 -15.73 -7.37 24.83
C ALA A 162 -15.87 -8.09 26.19
N VAL A 163 -15.15 -9.20 26.39
CA VAL A 163 -15.23 -10.00 27.63
C VAL A 163 -14.24 -9.52 28.69
N THR A 164 -13.05 -9.08 28.30
CA THR A 164 -11.97 -8.77 29.23
C THR A 164 -11.77 -7.28 29.45
N GLY A 165 -12.44 -6.42 28.68
CA GLY A 165 -12.18 -4.96 28.65
C GLY A 165 -10.81 -4.63 28.05
N PHE A 166 -10.11 -5.62 27.48
CA PHE A 166 -8.81 -5.49 26.87
C PHE A 166 -8.93 -4.76 25.54
N SER A 167 -8.23 -3.64 25.36
CA SER A 167 -8.25 -2.94 24.08
C SER A 167 -7.48 -3.75 23.04
N VAL A 168 -8.15 -4.13 21.94
CA VAL A 168 -7.52 -4.76 20.75
C VAL A 168 -6.32 -3.92 20.29
N ARG A 169 -6.41 -2.60 20.46
CA ARG A 169 -5.36 -1.62 20.16
C ARG A 169 -4.10 -1.87 20.99
N SER A 170 -4.21 -2.02 22.33
CA SER A 170 -3.06 -2.31 23.21
C SER A 170 -2.37 -3.62 22.87
N ALA A 171 -3.12 -4.66 22.52
CA ALA A 171 -2.57 -5.97 22.14
C ALA A 171 -1.69 -5.91 20.88
N MET A 172 -2.01 -5.00 19.97
CA MET A 172 -1.40 -4.89 18.64
C MET A 172 -0.29 -3.84 18.60
N THR A 173 -0.37 -2.79 19.44
CA THR A 173 0.71 -1.82 19.62
C THR A 173 1.82 -2.32 20.55
N ASP A 174 1.53 -3.26 21.44
CA ASP A 174 2.54 -3.92 22.29
C ASP A 174 3.34 -4.98 21.53
N GLY A 175 4.00 -4.54 20.46
CA GLY A 175 5.34 -5.02 20.14
C GLY A 175 6.37 -4.47 21.13
N ASN A 176 6.03 -4.38 22.43
CA ASN A 176 6.92 -3.86 23.44
C ASN A 176 7.98 -4.92 23.76
N LYS A 177 9.14 -4.71 23.12
CA LYS A 177 10.46 -4.91 23.68
C LYS A 177 10.43 -4.87 25.22
N GLN A 178 10.93 -5.92 25.87
CA GLN A 178 11.22 -6.02 27.31
C GLN A 178 10.02 -5.99 28.27
N GLN A 179 9.52 -7.17 28.67
CA GLN A 179 9.51 -7.63 30.08
C GLN A 179 8.76 -8.96 30.22
N LEU A 180 9.47 -10.06 29.98
CA LEU A 180 9.28 -11.30 30.75
C LEU A 180 10.69 -11.79 31.08
N ARG A 181 11.23 -11.29 32.19
CA ARG A 181 12.26 -12.01 32.92
C ARG A 181 11.54 -12.95 33.88
N PHE A 182 12.02 -14.20 33.91
CA PHE A 182 11.58 -15.29 34.78
C PHE A 182 11.39 -14.88 36.24
#